data_AF-A0A4P6JRU4-F1
#
_entry.id   AF-A0A4P6JRU4-F1
#
_cell.length_a   1.000
_cell.length_b   1.000
_cell.length_c   1.000
_cell.angle_alpha   90.00
_cell.angle_beta   90.00
_cell.angle_gamma   90.00
#
_symmetry.space_group_name_H-M   'P 1'
#
loop_
_entity.id
_entity.type
_entity.pdbx_description
1 polymer ?
#
loop_
_entity_poly.entity_id
_entity_poly.type
_entity_poly.pdbx_seq_one_letter_code
_entity_poly.pdbx_strand_id
1 'polypeptide(L)'
;MECLTCLNLSGERRISPGPYIYQGESWVVDHAYPTSHPGWLVILPRRHIEALHELSKEEFQELAEIEYKLVQAMHTDPAVQKEYMMCFAEGQGFHHVHIHVVPKPANLPEHLKGPRIFELLKVEGEQALSAEALTAFCEEFTRKLQAVR
;
A
#
# COMPACT_ATOMS: atom_id res chain seq x y z
N MET A 1 -4.61 -20.92 -9.47
CA MET A 1 -4.49 -20.67 -8.01
C MET A 1 -5.35 -19.45 -7.72
N GLU A 2 -6.05 -19.40 -6.60
CA GLU A 2 -6.90 -18.25 -6.24
C GLU A 2 -6.01 -17.06 -5.84
N CYS A 3 -6.16 -15.92 -6.51
CA CYS A 3 -5.36 -14.71 -6.27
C CYS A 3 -6.11 -13.78 -5.32
N LEU A 4 -5.60 -13.61 -4.08
CA LEU A 4 -6.23 -12.80 -3.05
C LEU A 4 -6.30 -11.32 -3.42
N THR A 5 -5.30 -10.81 -4.16
CA THR A 5 -5.34 -9.45 -4.70
C THR A 5 -6.48 -9.27 -5.70
N CYS A 6 -6.73 -10.25 -6.59
CA CYS A 6 -7.84 -10.17 -7.54
C CYS A 6 -9.19 -10.21 -6.84
N LEU A 7 -9.37 -11.07 -5.83
CA LEU A 7 -10.60 -11.11 -5.03
C LEU A 7 -10.82 -9.82 -4.23
N ASN A 8 -9.74 -9.20 -3.74
CA ASN A 8 -9.80 -7.90 -3.09
C ASN A 8 -10.33 -6.84 -4.06
N LEU A 9 -9.73 -6.76 -5.25
CA LEU A 9 -10.06 -5.77 -6.27
C LEU A 9 -11.46 -5.99 -6.87
N SER A 10 -11.92 -7.22 -7.01
CA SER A 10 -13.29 -7.54 -7.45
C SER A 10 -14.35 -7.24 -6.39
N GLY A 11 -13.94 -7.09 -5.12
CA GLY A 11 -14.82 -6.94 -3.97
C GLY A 11 -15.38 -8.27 -3.44
N GLU A 12 -15.09 -9.39 -4.08
CA GLU A 12 -15.50 -10.73 -3.62
C GLU A 12 -14.92 -11.06 -2.25
N ARG A 13 -13.67 -10.64 -2.00
CA ARG A 13 -13.01 -10.77 -0.71
C ARG A 13 -12.17 -9.54 -0.40
N ARG A 14 -12.83 -8.46 -0.01
CA ARG A 14 -12.18 -7.21 0.44
C ARG A 14 -11.25 -7.48 1.63
N ILE A 15 -9.98 -7.07 1.52
CA ILE A 15 -8.94 -7.25 2.55
C ILE A 15 -8.92 -6.07 3.52
N SER A 16 -8.74 -4.86 2.99
CA SER A 16 -8.68 -3.66 3.83
C SER A 16 -10.08 -3.17 4.18
N PRO A 17 -10.35 -2.83 5.45
CA PRO A 17 -11.65 -2.35 5.86
C PRO A 17 -11.92 -0.90 5.43
N GLY A 18 -10.89 -0.16 5.00
CA GLY A 18 -11.01 1.23 4.57
C GLY A 18 -11.35 1.39 3.08
N PRO A 19 -11.74 2.60 2.66
CA PRO A 19 -11.89 2.90 1.24
C PRO A 19 -10.53 2.89 0.53
N TYR A 20 -10.56 2.71 -0.80
CA TYR A 20 -9.39 2.94 -1.63
C TYR A 20 -8.95 4.39 -1.55
N ILE A 21 -7.64 4.60 -1.46
CA ILE A 21 -7.01 5.93 -1.37
C ILE A 21 -6.90 6.57 -2.77
N TYR A 22 -6.69 5.74 -3.80
CA TYR A 22 -6.62 6.16 -5.19
C TYR A 22 -7.20 5.09 -6.09
N GLN A 23 -7.86 5.52 -7.16
CA GLN A 23 -8.39 4.67 -8.21
C GLN A 23 -8.12 5.32 -9.56
N GLY A 24 -7.13 4.81 -10.26
CA GLY A 24 -6.76 5.25 -11.60
C GLY A 24 -7.28 4.30 -12.67
N GLU A 25 -6.70 4.44 -13.86
CA GLU A 25 -7.02 3.64 -15.03
C GLU A 25 -6.46 2.22 -14.89
N SER A 26 -5.17 2.10 -14.59
CA SER A 26 -4.48 0.80 -14.50
C SER A 26 -4.24 0.36 -13.05
N TRP A 27 -4.27 1.30 -12.10
CA TRP A 27 -3.86 1.05 -10.72
C TRP A 27 -4.89 1.47 -9.68
N VAL A 28 -4.82 0.81 -8.53
CA VAL A 28 -5.56 1.15 -7.30
C VAL A 28 -4.54 1.29 -6.16
N VAL A 29 -4.73 2.27 -5.28
CA VAL A 29 -3.98 2.34 -4.02
C VAL A 29 -4.91 2.02 -2.87
N ASP A 30 -4.46 1.09 -2.04
CA ASP A 30 -5.16 0.61 -0.86
C ASP A 30 -4.24 0.66 0.36
N HIS A 31 -4.82 0.56 1.55
CA HIS A 31 -4.05 0.37 2.78
C HIS A 31 -3.83 -1.14 3.01
N ALA A 32 -2.62 -1.55 3.38
CA ALA A 32 -2.36 -2.94 3.75
C ALA A 32 -3.11 -3.30 5.04
N TYR A 33 -3.63 -4.51 5.12
CA TYR A 33 -4.32 -5.00 6.31
C TYR A 33 -4.20 -6.53 6.40
N PRO A 34 -4.06 -7.11 7.61
CA PRO A 34 -3.83 -6.44 8.89
C PRO A 34 -2.42 -5.83 9.00
N THR A 35 -2.29 -4.77 9.79
CA THR A 35 -1.01 -4.13 10.10
C THR A 35 -1.12 -3.32 11.38
N SER A 36 -0.03 -3.19 12.12
CA SER A 36 0.09 -2.26 13.27
C SER A 36 0.71 -0.93 12.86
N HIS A 37 1.06 -0.76 11.59
CA HIS A 37 1.78 0.41 11.07
C HIS A 37 0.88 1.27 10.17
N PRO A 38 0.42 2.44 10.66
CA PRO A 38 -0.40 3.36 9.87
C PRO A 38 0.32 3.84 8.61
N GLY A 39 -0.43 3.98 7.52
CA GLY A 39 0.10 4.44 6.24
C GLY A 39 0.89 3.41 5.47
N TRP A 40 0.84 2.13 5.85
CA TRP A 40 1.36 1.07 5.00
C TRP A 40 0.45 0.93 3.77
N LEU A 41 0.86 1.48 2.62
CA LEU A 41 0.06 1.46 1.40
C LEU A 41 0.53 0.37 0.45
N VAL A 42 -0.38 -0.10 -0.39
CA VAL A 42 -0.10 -1.01 -1.50
C VAL A 42 -0.69 -0.44 -2.79
N ILE A 43 0.14 -0.37 -3.84
CA ILE A 43 -0.28 -0.06 -5.20
C ILE A 43 -0.53 -1.39 -5.92
N LEU A 44 -1.73 -1.55 -6.46
CA LEU A 44 -2.24 -2.80 -7.03
C LEU A 44 -2.64 -2.56 -8.49
N PRO A 45 -2.11 -3.33 -9.46
CA PRO A 45 -2.63 -3.29 -10.82
C PRO A 45 -4.05 -3.84 -10.85
N ARG A 46 -4.92 -3.27 -11.69
CA ARG A 46 -6.31 -3.74 -11.82
C ARG A 46 -6.38 -5.11 -12.48
N ARG A 47 -5.54 -5.34 -13.50
CA ARG A 47 -5.43 -6.64 -14.18
C ARG A 47 -4.44 -7.53 -13.46
N HIS A 48 -4.66 -8.84 -13.47
CA HIS A 48 -3.70 -9.80 -12.92
C HIS A 48 -2.42 -9.83 -13.75
N ILE A 49 -1.31 -9.48 -13.11
CA ILE A 49 0.06 -9.64 -13.63
C ILE A 49 0.97 -10.11 -12.51
N GLU A 50 1.96 -10.93 -12.83
CA GLU A 50 2.90 -11.48 -11.83
C GLU A 50 4.30 -10.91 -11.98
N ALA A 51 4.63 -10.31 -13.13
CA ALA A 51 5.94 -9.72 -13.36
C ALA A 51 5.88 -8.29 -13.90
N LEU A 52 6.77 -7.43 -13.37
CA LEU A 52 6.85 -6.01 -13.77
C LEU A 52 7.18 -5.80 -15.25
N HIS A 53 7.86 -6.75 -15.91
CA HIS A 53 8.18 -6.63 -17.33
C HIS A 53 6.97 -6.86 -18.26
N GLU A 54 5.82 -7.27 -17.71
CA GLU A 54 4.56 -7.42 -18.44
C GLU A 54 3.74 -6.12 -18.48
N LEU A 55 4.16 -5.09 -17.75
CA LEU A 55 3.54 -3.78 -17.74
C LEU A 55 3.80 -3.03 -19.06
N SER A 56 2.78 -2.32 -19.53
CA SER A 56 2.94 -1.36 -20.62
C SER A 56 3.70 -0.12 -20.15
N LYS A 57 4.16 0.69 -21.10
CA LYS A 57 4.80 1.97 -20.81
C LYS A 57 3.84 2.93 -20.09
N GLU A 58 2.58 2.94 -20.52
CA GLU A 58 1.50 3.77 -19.97
C GLU A 58 1.19 3.36 -18.54
N GLU A 59 1.13 2.06 -18.25
CA GLU A 59 0.95 1.56 -16.88
C GLU A 59 2.12 1.99 -15.98
N PHE A 60 3.37 1.95 -16.48
CA PHE A 60 4.53 2.46 -15.74
C PHE A 60 4.50 3.98 -15.52
N GLN A 61 3.99 4.75 -16.48
CA GLN A 61 3.86 6.21 -16.34
C GLN A 61 2.83 6.56 -15.25
N GLU A 62 1.68 5.89 -15.26
CA GLU A 62 0.68 6.06 -14.20
C GLU A 62 1.25 5.66 -12.83
N LEU A 63 2.00 4.54 -12.77
CA LEU A 63 2.66 4.10 -11.55
C LEU A 63 3.63 5.17 -11.01
N ALA A 64 4.49 5.74 -11.86
CA ALA A 64 5.45 6.77 -11.44
C ALA A 64 4.76 8.02 -10.87
N GLU A 65 3.64 8.44 -11.47
CA GLU A 65 2.83 9.56 -10.96
C GLU A 65 2.19 9.25 -9.60
N ILE A 66 1.68 8.02 -9.42
CA ILE A 66 1.14 7.57 -8.14
C ILE A 66 2.24 7.58 -7.08
N GLU A 67 3.38 6.94 -7.37
CA GLU A 67 4.52 6.84 -6.46
C GLU A 67 5.01 8.22 -6.02
N TYR A 68 5.17 9.16 -6.96
CA TYR A 68 5.51 10.56 -6.65
C TYR A 68 4.49 11.19 -5.69
N LYS A 69 3.20 11.09 -5.99
CA LYS A 69 2.15 11.68 -5.15
C LYS A 69 2.10 11.07 -3.76
N LEU A 70 2.26 9.76 -3.64
CA LEU A 70 2.26 9.07 -2.36
C LEU A 70 3.42 9.54 -1.47
N VAL A 71 4.65 9.60 -1.99
CA VAL A 71 5.80 10.03 -1.18
C VAL A 71 5.72 11.50 -0.79
N GLN A 72 5.20 12.37 -1.66
CA GLN A 72 4.95 13.79 -1.32
C GLN A 72 3.89 13.92 -0.22
N ALA A 73 2.79 13.17 -0.33
CA ALA A 73 1.73 13.20 0.68
C ALA A 73 2.22 12.64 2.03
N MET A 74 2.98 11.54 2.04
CA MET A 74 3.59 10.98 3.25
C MET A 74 4.54 11.97 3.92
N HIS A 75 5.36 12.68 3.15
CA HIS A 75 6.32 13.65 3.67
C HIS A 75 5.67 14.83 4.42
N THR A 76 4.38 15.09 4.20
CA THR A 76 3.66 16.13 4.97
C THR A 76 3.48 15.80 6.45
N ASP A 77 3.63 14.54 6.83
CA ASP A 77 3.61 14.12 8.24
C ASP A 77 5.02 14.26 8.85
N PRO A 78 5.20 15.10 9.88
CA PRO A 78 6.51 15.34 10.50
C PRO A 78 7.10 14.11 11.20
N ALA A 79 6.30 13.06 11.47
CA ALA A 79 6.82 11.80 11.99
C ALA A 79 7.56 10.97 10.93
N VAL A 80 7.32 11.23 9.65
CA VAL A 80 7.92 10.50 8.52
C VAL A 80 9.32 11.03 8.23
N GLN A 81 10.33 10.18 8.44
CA GLN A 81 11.71 10.54 8.14
C GLN A 81 12.06 10.28 6.67
N LYS A 82 11.52 9.18 6.12
CA LYS A 82 11.66 8.79 4.72
C LYS A 82 10.65 7.69 4.39
N GLU A 83 10.59 7.31 3.13
CA GLU A 83 9.70 6.28 2.62
C GLU A 83 10.51 5.05 2.20
N TYR A 84 9.88 3.88 2.27
CA TYR A 84 10.35 2.67 1.62
C TYR A 84 9.40 2.27 0.51
N MET A 85 9.95 1.69 -0.55
CA MET A 85 9.20 1.14 -1.67
C MET A 85 9.74 -0.24 -2.01
N MET A 86 8.88 -1.25 -2.06
CA MET A 86 9.27 -2.64 -2.27
C MET A 86 8.24 -3.39 -3.11
N CYS A 87 8.71 -4.15 -4.10
CA CYS A 87 7.89 -5.07 -4.89
C CYS A 87 8.56 -6.45 -4.89
N PHE A 88 7.99 -7.39 -4.16
CA PHE A 88 8.45 -8.78 -4.14
C PHE A 88 7.42 -9.70 -4.80
N ALA A 89 6.14 -9.56 -4.45
CA ALA A 89 5.02 -10.30 -5.04
C ALA A 89 5.20 -11.83 -5.04
N GLU A 90 5.76 -12.39 -3.95
CA GLU A 90 6.00 -13.83 -3.79
C GLU A 90 5.24 -14.45 -2.60
N GLY A 91 4.35 -13.67 -1.97
CA GLY A 91 3.52 -14.17 -0.88
C GLY A 91 2.52 -15.22 -1.35
N GLN A 92 2.25 -16.24 -0.55
CA GLN A 92 1.24 -17.24 -0.86
C GLN A 92 -0.13 -16.58 -1.08
N GLY A 93 -0.72 -16.77 -2.28
CA GLY A 93 -1.97 -16.12 -2.68
C GLY A 93 -1.83 -14.66 -3.16
N PHE A 94 -0.63 -14.10 -3.12
CA PHE A 94 -0.28 -12.71 -3.48
C PHE A 94 0.82 -12.66 -4.56
N HIS A 95 0.83 -13.61 -5.50
CA HIS A 95 1.79 -13.62 -6.61
C HIS A 95 1.56 -12.49 -7.63
N HIS A 96 0.38 -11.88 -7.59
CA HIS A 96 0.08 -10.67 -8.35
C HIS A 96 0.97 -9.52 -7.86
N VAL A 97 1.64 -8.82 -8.79
CA VAL A 97 2.34 -7.55 -8.55
C VAL A 97 1.57 -6.68 -7.56
N HIS A 98 2.26 -6.28 -6.50
CA HIS A 98 1.80 -5.26 -5.57
C HIS A 98 3.03 -4.56 -5.01
N ILE A 99 2.97 -3.23 -4.97
CA ILE A 99 4.11 -2.40 -4.58
C ILE A 99 3.77 -1.80 -3.22
N HIS A 100 4.55 -2.14 -2.20
CA HIS A 100 4.42 -1.54 -0.89
C HIS A 100 5.07 -0.17 -0.87
N VAL A 101 4.37 0.83 -0.33
CA VAL A 101 4.90 2.16 -0.04
C VAL A 101 4.68 2.44 1.44
N VAL A 102 5.76 2.59 2.19
CA VAL A 102 5.71 2.59 3.67
C VAL A 102 6.37 3.85 4.23
N PRO A 103 5.65 4.68 5.00
CA PRO A 103 6.23 5.81 5.72
C PRO A 103 7.06 5.29 6.88
N LYS A 104 8.36 5.58 6.88
CA LYS A 104 9.31 5.11 7.89
C LYS A 104 9.64 6.24 8.88
N PRO A 105 9.31 6.10 10.17
CA PRO A 105 9.61 7.12 11.15
C PRO A 105 11.09 7.13 11.56
N ALA A 106 11.54 8.24 12.16
CA ALA A 106 12.91 8.38 12.63
C ALA A 106 13.27 7.38 13.74
N ASN A 107 12.31 7.10 14.62
CA ASN A 107 12.44 6.22 15.79
C ASN A 107 12.12 4.74 15.51
N LEU A 108 12.01 4.32 14.24
CA LEU A 108 11.79 2.91 13.91
C LEU A 108 12.90 2.04 14.52
N PRO A 109 12.57 1.00 15.32
CA PRO A 109 13.55 0.11 15.93
C PRO A 109 14.51 -0.50 14.91
N GLU A 110 15.79 -0.64 15.26
CA GLU A 110 16.85 -1.11 14.35
C GLU A 110 16.54 -2.50 13.75
N HIS A 111 15.97 -3.39 14.56
CA HIS A 111 15.59 -4.73 14.11
C HIS A 111 14.42 -4.72 13.11
N LEU A 112 13.66 -3.63 12.99
CA LEU A 112 12.58 -3.48 12.00
C LEU A 112 13.00 -2.69 10.75
N LYS A 113 14.25 -2.21 10.64
CA LYS A 113 14.69 -1.42 9.48
C LYS A 113 14.88 -2.28 8.23
N GLY A 114 14.67 -1.64 7.06
CA GLY A 114 14.79 -2.28 5.76
C GLY A 114 13.71 -3.36 5.56
N PRO A 115 14.03 -4.51 4.93
CA PRO A 115 13.05 -5.55 4.64
C PRO A 115 12.42 -6.18 5.90
N ARG A 116 13.01 -6.00 7.08
CA ARG A 116 12.44 -6.52 8.34
C ARG A 116 11.18 -5.77 8.79
N ILE A 117 10.87 -4.62 8.19
CA ILE A 117 9.64 -3.86 8.51
C ILE A 117 8.36 -4.69 8.24
N PHE A 118 8.43 -5.69 7.36
CA PHE A 118 7.35 -6.65 7.08
C PHE A 118 6.92 -7.47 8.30
N GLU A 119 7.71 -7.50 9.38
CA GLU A 119 7.25 -8.04 10.66
C GLU A 119 6.00 -7.32 11.19
N LEU A 120 5.80 -6.04 10.85
CA LEU A 120 4.62 -5.26 11.26
C LEU A 120 3.32 -5.65 10.53
N LEU A 121 3.40 -6.46 9.46
CA LEU A 121 2.24 -7.07 8.80
C LEU A 121 1.82 -8.40 9.44
N LYS A 122 2.67 -9.00 10.29
CA LYS A 122 2.42 -10.29 10.94
C LYS A 122 1.69 -10.10 12.27
N VAL A 123 0.60 -9.33 12.24
CA VAL A 123 -0.20 -9.00 13.42
C VAL A 123 -1.63 -9.52 13.27
N GLU A 124 -2.24 -9.87 14.40
CA GLU A 124 -3.61 -10.38 14.47
C GLU A 124 -4.38 -9.74 15.63
N GLY A 125 -5.71 -9.76 15.54
CA GLY A 125 -6.59 -9.28 16.60
C GLY A 125 -6.32 -7.82 17.00
N GLU A 126 -6.20 -7.59 18.30
CA GLU A 126 -6.05 -6.25 18.91
C GLU A 126 -4.71 -5.56 18.57
N GLN A 127 -3.74 -6.27 18.00
CA GLN A 127 -2.46 -5.69 17.57
C GLN A 127 -2.60 -4.94 16.23
N ALA A 128 -3.61 -5.27 15.43
CA ALA A 128 -3.88 -4.58 14.18
C ALA A 128 -4.60 -3.26 14.43
N LEU A 129 -4.44 -2.30 13.51
CA LEU A 129 -5.25 -1.09 13.50
C LEU A 129 -6.74 -1.43 13.42
N SER A 130 -7.57 -0.69 14.17
CA SER A 130 -9.02 -0.87 14.09
C SER A 130 -9.54 -0.43 12.71
N ALA A 131 -10.65 -1.04 12.27
CA ALA A 131 -11.31 -0.66 11.03
C ALA A 131 -11.69 0.83 10.99
N GLU A 132 -12.11 1.40 12.13
CA GLU A 132 -12.43 2.81 12.28
C GLU A 132 -11.20 3.71 12.08
N ALA A 133 -10.08 3.39 12.75
CA ALA A 133 -8.84 4.15 12.62
C ALA A 133 -8.30 4.09 11.18
N LEU A 134 -8.36 2.91 10.54
CA LEU A 134 -7.90 2.73 9.17
C LEU A 134 -8.79 3.49 8.18
N THR A 135 -10.12 3.47 8.37
CA THR A 135 -11.05 4.24 7.53
C THR A 135 -10.78 5.73 7.63
N ALA A 136 -10.65 6.26 8.84
CA ALA A 136 -10.32 7.68 9.08
C ALA A 136 -8.98 8.05 8.43
N PHE A 137 -7.97 7.19 8.56
CA PHE A 137 -6.68 7.38 7.91
C PHE A 137 -6.82 7.45 6.39
N CYS A 138 -7.51 6.48 5.76
CA CYS A 138 -7.67 6.46 4.30
C CYS A 138 -8.36 7.72 3.78
N GLU A 139 -9.42 8.19 4.44
CA GLU A 139 -10.13 9.40 4.06
C GLU A 139 -9.28 10.67 4.19
N GLU A 140 -8.52 10.80 5.29
CA GLU A 140 -7.60 11.91 5.48
C GLU A 140 -6.47 11.89 4.45
N PHE A 141 -5.85 10.72 4.25
CA PHE A 141 -4.74 10.57 3.34
C PHE A 141 -5.18 10.80 1.88
N THR A 142 -6.40 10.40 1.50
CA THR A 142 -6.98 10.72 0.19
C THR A 142 -7.03 12.23 -0.06
N ARG A 143 -7.44 13.02 0.95
CA ARG A 143 -7.46 14.50 0.84
C ARG A 143 -6.05 15.07 0.67
N LYS A 144 -5.07 14.55 1.43
CA LYS A 144 -3.65 14.95 1.29
C LYS A 144 -3.12 14.63 -0.10
N LEU A 145 -3.43 13.44 -0.62
CA LEU A 145 -2.98 13.00 -1.94
C LEU A 145 -3.53 13.91 -3.06
N GLN A 146 -4.81 14.31 -2.97
CA GLN A 146 -5.45 15.22 -3.92
C GLN A 146 -4.87 16.64 -3.91
N ALA A 147 -4.22 17.04 -2.81
CA ALA A 147 -3.57 18.34 -2.70
C ALA A 147 -2.15 18.37 -3.31
N VAL A 148 -1.57 17.20 -3.62
CA VAL A 148 -0.29 17.11 -4.32
C VAL A 148 -0.47 17.47 -5.79
N ARG A 149 0.30 18.46 -6.27
CA ARG A 149 0.27 18.94 -7.65
C ARG A 149 1.04 18.03 -8.59
#